data_AF-T1BET3-F1
#
_entry.id   AF-T1BET3-F1
#
_cell.length_a   1.000
_cell.length_b   1.000
_cell.length_c   1.000
_cell.angle_alpha   90.00
_cell.angle_beta   90.00
_cell.angle_gamma   90.00
#
_symmetry.space_group_name_H-M   'P 1'
#
loop_
_entity.id
_entity.type
_entity.pdbx_description
1 polymer ?
#
loop_
_entity_poly.entity_id
_entity_poly.type
_entity_poly.pdbx_seq_one_letter_code
_entity_poly.pdbx_strand_id
1 'polypeptide(L)' 'MILYDFPLSEQVRVFLRLTTLFRHVFHFLQRDDPLDHHAALLSLFEIVDATARADVKSDLLQ' A
#
# COMPACT_ATOMS: atom_id res chain seq x y z
N MET A 1 -22.89 -4.81 4.87
CA MET A 1 -22.70 -3.41 5.29
C MET A 1 -21.47 -2.89 4.57
N ILE A 2 -21.54 -1.71 3.94
CA ILE A 2 -20.41 -1.10 3.22
C ILE A 2 -19.77 -0.06 4.16
N LEU A 3 -18.45 -0.09 4.30
CA LEU A 3 -17.67 0.81 5.15
C LEU A 3 -16.85 1.76 4.26
N TYR A 4 -16.83 3.04 4.63
CA TYR A 4 -16.06 4.07 3.95
C TYR A 4 -15.16 4.77 4.96
N ASP A 5 -13.86 4.68 4.75
CA ASP A 5 -12.87 5.38 5.57
C ASP A 5 -12.60 6.77 4.96
N PHE A 6 -12.56 7.80 5.81
CA PHE A 6 -12.19 9.16 5.42
C PHE A 6 -10.97 9.62 6.23
N PRO A 7 -9.78 9.71 5.62
CA PRO A 7 -8.57 10.12 6.33
C PRO A 7 -8.65 11.58 6.75
N LEU A 8 -8.46 11.85 8.05
CA LEU A 8 -8.49 13.19 8.64
C LEU A 8 -7.10 13.86 8.68
N SER A 9 -6.04 13.12 8.36
CA SER A 9 -4.68 13.64 8.24
C SER A 9 -3.96 13.01 7.05
N GLU A 10 -2.92 13.68 6.56
CA GLU A 10 -2.12 13.13 5.47
C GLU A 10 -1.38 11.86 5.89
N GLN A 11 -0.94 11.78 7.15
CA GLN A 11 -0.37 10.58 7.75
C GLN A 11 -1.34 9.38 7.66
N VAL A 12 -2.60 9.57 8.07
CA VAL A 12 -3.62 8.52 7.97
C VAL A 12 -3.92 8.17 6.52
N ARG A 13 -3.91 9.15 5.60
CA ARG A 13 -4.06 8.89 4.15
C ARG A 13 -2.94 8.00 3.63
N VAL A 14 -1.69 8.28 3.98
CA VAL A 14 -0.52 7.49 3.59
C VAL A 14 -0.63 6.07 4.15
N PHE A 15 -1.02 5.90 5.41
CA PHE A 15 -1.18 4.58 6.02
C PHE A 15 -2.31 3.75 5.38
N LEU A 16 -3.45 4.35 5.09
CA LEU A 16 -4.54 3.67 4.37
C LEU A 16 -4.11 3.25 2.97
N ARG A 17 -3.38 4.12 2.26
CA ARG A 17 -2.82 3.80 0.94
C ARG A 17 -1.82 2.66 1.02
N LEU A 18 -0.86 2.70 1.95
CA LEU A 18 0.13 1.62 2.15
C LEU A 18 -0.55 0.30 2.50
N THR A 19 -1.54 0.31 3.40
CA THR A 19 -2.31 -0.89 3.76
C THR A 19 -2.99 -1.52 2.54
N THR A 20 -3.51 -0.69 1.65
CA THR A 20 -4.16 -1.15 0.41
C THR A 20 -3.14 -1.75 -0.55
N LEU A 21 -2.00 -1.09 -0.74
CA LEU A 21 -0.93 -1.58 -1.61
C LEU A 21 -0.34 -2.90 -1.11
N PHE A 22 -0.07 -3.04 0.19
CA PHE A 22 0.39 -4.31 0.76
C PHE A 22 -0.64 -5.43 0.55
N ARG A 23 -1.94 -5.13 0.71
CA ARG A 23 -3.00 -6.10 0.43
C ARG A 23 -3.00 -6.56 -1.02
N HIS A 24 -2.79 -5.65 -1.97
CA HIS A 24 -2.64 -5.98 -3.39
C HIS A 24 -1.43 -6.87 -3.64
N VAL A 25 -0.25 -6.52 -3.12
CA VAL A 25 0.96 -7.34 -3.26
C VAL A 25 0.70 -8.76 -2.75
N PHE A 26 0.19 -8.90 -1.53
CA PHE A 26 -0.07 -10.23 -0.96
C PHE A 26 -1.15 -10.99 -1.69
N HIS A 27 -2.13 -10.32 -2.28
CA HIS A 27 -3.16 -10.97 -3.09
C HIS A 27 -2.56 -11.58 -4.36
N PHE A 28 -1.79 -10.79 -5.11
CA PHE A 28 -1.24 -11.19 -6.40
C PHE A 28 -0.04 -12.13 -6.28
N LEU A 29 0.70 -12.06 -5.17
CA LEU A 29 1.84 -12.94 -4.91
C LEU A 29 1.43 -14.41 -4.68
N GLN A 30 0.17 -14.66 -4.31
CA GLN A 30 -0.37 -16.00 -4.08
C GLN A 30 -0.96 -16.66 -5.35
N ARG A 31 -0.82 -16.03 -6.51
CA ARG A 31 -1.38 -16.52 -7.78
C ARG A 31 -0.28 -16.95 -8.73
N ASP A 32 -0.60 -17.90 -9.61
CA ASP A 32 0.36 -18.52 -10.53
C ASP A 32 0.37 -17.88 -11.94
N ASP A 33 -0.51 -16.91 -12.20
CA ASP A 33 -0.57 -16.24 -13.50
C ASP A 33 0.59 -15.22 -13.64
N PRO A 34 1.37 -15.25 -14.75
CA PRO A 34 2.42 -14.26 -15.00
C PRO A 34 1.94 -12.80 -14.90
N LEU A 35 0.70 -12.50 -15.28
CA LEU A 35 0.12 -11.17 -15.17
C LEU A 35 -0.13 -10.77 -13.71
N ASP A 36 -0.52 -11.71 -12.86
CA ASP A 36 -0.69 -11.47 -11.43
C ASP A 36 0.67 -11.14 -10.79
N HIS A 37 1.73 -11.89 -11.12
CA HIS A 37 3.07 -11.56 -10.66
C HIS A 37 3.55 -10.17 -11.13
N HIS A 38 3.22 -9.78 -12.36
CA HIS A 38 3.51 -8.43 -12.85
C HIS A 38 2.76 -7.36 -12.03
N ALA A 39 1.48 -7.60 -11.71
CA ALA A 39 0.69 -6.71 -10.86
C ALA A 39 1.25 -6.61 -9.43
N ALA A 40 1.78 -7.71 -8.88
CA ALA A 40 2.47 -7.70 -7.59
C ALA A 40 3.73 -6.81 -7.62
N LEU A 41 4.54 -6.91 -8.69
CA LEU A 41 5.74 -6.09 -8.87
C LEU A 41 5.41 -4.60 -9.02
N LEU A 42 4.39 -4.25 -9.79
CA LEU A 42 3.92 -2.87 -9.92
C LEU A 42 3.50 -2.30 -8.55
N SER A 43 2.72 -3.09 -7.79
CA SER A 43 2.28 -2.69 -6.45
C SER A 43 3.46 -2.49 -5.49
N LEU A 44 4.53 -3.29 -5.61
CA LEU A 44 5.77 -3.10 -4.84
C LEU A 44 6.48 -1.79 -5.20
N PHE A 45 6.55 -1.43 -6.48
CA PHE A 45 7.15 -0.15 -6.89
C PHE A 45 6.35 1.05 -6.38
N GLU A 46 5.02 0.96 -6.36
CA GLU A 46 4.18 2.00 -5.78
C GLU A 46 4.41 2.17 -4.26
N ILE A 47 4.64 1.07 -3.53
CA ILE A 47 5.01 1.14 -2.11
C ILE A 47 6.34 1.88 -1.94
N VAL A 48 7.35 1.53 -2.74
CA VAL A 48 8.67 2.17 -2.69
C VAL A 48 8.54 3.68 -2.93
N ASP A 49 7.85 4.10 -3.99
CA ASP A 49 7.65 5.52 -4.30
C ASP A 49 6.85 6.25 -3.20
N ALA A 50 5.81 5.62 -2.64
CA ALA A 50 5.05 6.19 -1.53
C ALA A 50 5.91 6.37 -0.26
N THR A 51 6.73 5.38 0.09
CA THR A 51 7.61 5.42 1.28
C THR A 51 8.83 6.31 1.10
N ALA A 52 9.25 6.61 -0.13
CA ALA A 52 10.36 7.53 -0.39
C ALA A 52 9.98 9.00 -0.19
N ARG A 53 8.69 9.34 -0.34
CA ARG A 53 8.18 10.72 -0.23
C ARG A 53 7.72 11.09 1.18
N ALA A 54 7.35 10.10 1.98
CA ALA A 54 6.89 10.28 3.35
C ALA A 54 7.98 9.81 4.32
N ASP A 55 8.19 10.51 5.44
CA ASP A 55 9.06 10.01 6.51
C ASP A 55 8.30 8.98 7.36
N VAL A 56 7.96 7.85 6.72
CA VAL A 56 7.11 6.80 7.27
C VAL A 56 7.68 6.25 8.57
N LYS A 57 9.00 6.24 8.73
CA LYS A 57 9.65 5.76 9.94
C LYS A 57 9.39 6.69 11.12
N SER A 58 9.58 8.00 10.93
CA SER A 58 9.27 8.99 11.96
C SER A 58 7.77 9.00 12.26
N ASP A 59 6.92 8.93 11.24
CA ASP A 59 5.46 8.91 11.38
C ASP A 59 4.93 7.67 12.14
N LEU A 60 5.64 6.53 12.10
CA LEU A 60 5.26 5.32 12.84
C LEU A 60 5.79 5.27 14.27
N LEU A 61 6.84 6.04 14.57
CA LEU A 61 7.51 6.04 15.89
C LEU A 61 7.06 7.19 16.80
N GLN A 62 6.35 8.18 16.26
CA GLN A 62 5.65 9.21 17.03
C GLN A 62 4.47 8.64 17.83
#